data_AF-A0A1R2BJU6-F1
#
_entry.id   AF-A0A1R2BJU6-F1
#
_cell.length_a   1.000
_cell.length_b   1.000
_cell.length_c   1.000
_cell.angle_alpha   90.00
_cell.angle_beta   90.00
_cell.angle_gamma   90.00
#
_symmetry.space_group_name_H-M   'P 1'
#
loop_
_entity.id
_entity.type
_entity.pdbx_description
1 polymer ?
#
loop_
_entity_poly.entity_id
_entity_poly.type
_entity_poly.pdbx_seq_one_letter_code
_entity_poly.pdbx_strand_id
1 'polypeptide(L)'
;MLVLMLLGLAQALNPEECIVKLLNYEIDKQCFSLLLSKALGYSIVGASLMLKFPQIIKIYKNSSVAGISLTSFYFEALGFSIMAAYGLHRQQPFSTYGEYAIVSVQCLIQVILYWTLGGVSRKHIITAANGFMFLWFIPLFGNMLPEYFWNYVPIYCIGMNSIVKISQILTNHNNGSTGNLSFITNFMNFMGTIVRIFTTLAELSDSLLLLNYAWGALLNLIIIFQFVIYWNTKSKTN
;
A
#
# COMPACT_ATOMS: atom_id res chain seq x y z
N MET A 1 2.08 -26.51 7.30
CA MET A 1 2.42 -25.09 7.05
C MET A 1 3.33 -24.93 5.84
N LEU A 2 4.48 -25.61 5.76
CA LEU A 2 5.35 -25.63 4.56
C LEU A 2 4.65 -26.19 3.30
N VAL A 3 3.83 -27.24 3.48
CA VAL A 3 3.08 -27.89 2.40
C VAL A 3 1.93 -27.01 1.87
N LEU A 4 1.32 -26.19 2.72
CA LEU A 4 0.32 -25.18 2.31
C LEU A 4 0.98 -24.00 1.59
N MET A 5 2.22 -23.65 1.96
CA MET A 5 3.04 -22.66 1.26
C MET A 5 3.51 -23.14 -0.12
N LEU A 6 3.69 -24.46 -0.29
CA LEU A 6 4.02 -25.11 -1.57
C LEU A 6 2.78 -25.38 -2.43
N LEU A 7 1.63 -25.69 -1.83
CA LEU A 7 0.36 -25.89 -2.55
C LEU A 7 -0.24 -24.58 -3.09
N GLY A 8 0.07 -23.44 -2.47
CA GLY A 8 -0.28 -22.12 -2.99
C GLY A 8 0.43 -21.71 -4.29
N LEU A 9 1.43 -22.48 -4.73
CA LEU A 9 2.10 -22.29 -6.03
C LEU A 9 1.35 -22.95 -7.20
N ALA A 10 0.31 -23.73 -6.93
CA ALA A 10 -0.37 -24.54 -7.93
C ALA A 10 -1.84 -24.14 -8.11
N GLN A 11 -2.10 -22.99 -8.73
CA GLN A 11 -3.41 -22.69 -9.33
C GLN A 11 -3.21 -22.16 -10.76
N ALA A 12 -3.86 -22.87 -11.69
CA ALA A 12 -4.06 -22.66 -13.14
C ALA A 12 -3.32 -21.46 -13.81
N LEU A 13 -2.49 -21.80 -14.82
CA LEU A 13 -1.46 -20.98 -15.49
C LEU A 13 -0.19 -20.80 -14.67
N ASN A 14 0.70 -21.80 -14.73
CA ASN A 14 2.03 -21.69 -14.17
C ASN A 14 2.85 -20.66 -14.98
N PRO A 15 3.41 -19.60 -14.36
CA PRO A 15 4.27 -18.65 -15.06
C PRO A 15 5.44 -19.32 -15.80
N GLU A 16 5.91 -20.47 -15.34
CA GLU A 16 6.96 -21.27 -16.02
C GLU A 16 6.51 -21.79 -17.39
N GLU A 17 5.30 -22.38 -17.50
CA GLU A 17 4.74 -22.81 -18.78
C GLU A 17 4.59 -21.63 -19.74
N CYS A 18 4.24 -20.48 -19.17
CA CYS A 18 4.09 -19.23 -19.89
C CYS A 18 5.41 -18.69 -20.45
N ILE A 19 6.47 -18.74 -19.64
CA ILE A 19 7.82 -18.38 -20.07
C ILE A 19 8.29 -19.32 -21.19
N VAL A 20 8.04 -20.63 -21.07
CA VAL A 20 8.40 -21.60 -22.11
C VAL A 20 7.67 -21.32 -23.43
N LYS A 21 6.37 -21.03 -23.40
CA LYS A 21 5.61 -20.65 -24.60
C LYS A 21 6.13 -19.36 -25.25
N LEU A 22 6.44 -18.36 -24.43
CA LEU A 22 7.03 -17.10 -24.91
C LEU A 22 8.40 -17.32 -25.57
N LEU A 23 9.25 -18.16 -24.97
CA LEU A 23 10.56 -18.53 -25.52
C LEU A 23 10.44 -19.31 -26.85
N ASN A 24 9.36 -20.08 -27.01
CA ASN A 24 9.01 -20.76 -28.26
C ASN A 24 8.30 -19.85 -29.28
N TYR A 25 8.23 -18.53 -29.04
CA TYR A 25 7.55 -17.55 -29.89
C TYR A 25 6.02 -17.75 -30.04
N GLU A 26 5.40 -18.56 -29.18
CA GLU A 26 3.95 -18.72 -29.11
C GLU A 26 3.34 -17.64 -28.21
N ILE A 27 2.89 -16.54 -28.82
CA ILE A 27 2.28 -15.42 -28.08
C ILE A 27 0.81 -15.72 -27.81
N ASP A 28 0.55 -16.34 -26.67
CA ASP A 28 -0.79 -16.40 -26.10
C ASP A 28 -1.12 -15.10 -25.33
N LYS A 29 -2.30 -14.52 -25.59
CA LYS A 29 -2.74 -13.26 -25.00
C LYS A 29 -2.91 -13.35 -23.49
N GLN A 30 -3.44 -14.47 -23.00
CA GLN A 30 -3.63 -14.69 -21.55
C GLN A 30 -2.27 -14.79 -20.86
N CYS A 31 -1.37 -15.54 -21.47
CA CYS A 31 -0.01 -15.69 -20.97
C CYS A 31 0.79 -14.38 -20.91
N PHE A 32 0.71 -13.57 -21.97
CA PHE A 32 1.34 -12.25 -21.99
C PHE A 32 0.79 -11.33 -20.89
N SER A 33 -0.54 -11.31 -20.71
CA SER A 33 -1.19 -10.52 -19.66
C SER A 33 -0.74 -10.93 -18.26
N LEU A 34 -0.61 -12.24 -18.00
CA LEU A 34 -0.15 -12.76 -16.72
C LEU A 34 1.32 -12.41 -16.43
N LEU A 35 2.21 -12.57 -17.43
CA LEU A 35 3.62 -12.20 -17.29
C LEU A 35 3.80 -10.69 -17.07
N LEU A 36 3.06 -9.87 -17.82
CA LEU A 36 3.05 -8.43 -17.64
C LEU A 36 2.53 -8.04 -16.24
N SER A 37 1.47 -8.70 -15.77
CA SER A 37 0.94 -8.48 -14.41
C SER A 37 2.00 -8.75 -13.35
N LYS A 38 2.70 -9.89 -13.44
CA LYS A 38 3.76 -10.23 -12.49
C LYS A 38 4.91 -9.23 -12.55
N ALA A 39 5.36 -8.86 -13.74
CA ALA A 39 6.42 -7.86 -13.91
C ALA A 39 6.04 -6.51 -13.27
N LEU A 40 4.82 -6.04 -13.50
CA LEU A 40 4.31 -4.81 -12.92
C LEU A 40 4.13 -4.91 -11.38
N GLY A 41 3.57 -6.01 -10.89
CA GLY A 41 3.41 -6.29 -9.46
C GLY A 41 4.75 -6.27 -8.73
N TYR A 42 5.73 -7.04 -9.21
CA TYR A 42 7.08 -7.06 -8.64
C TYR A 42 7.80 -5.71 -8.77
N SER A 43 7.53 -4.93 -9.82
CA SER A 43 8.06 -3.57 -9.94
C SER A 43 7.52 -2.66 -8.82
N ILE A 44 6.24 -2.77 -8.46
CA ILE A 44 5.68 -2.02 -7.32
C ILE A 44 6.28 -2.51 -6.00
N VAL A 45 6.41 -3.82 -5.81
CA VAL A 45 7.07 -4.41 -4.62
C VAL A 45 8.51 -3.90 -4.49
N GLY A 46 9.26 -3.83 -5.60
CA GLY A 46 10.60 -3.26 -5.60
C GLY A 46 10.60 -1.76 -5.28
N ALA A 47 9.71 -0.99 -5.91
CA ALA A 47 9.58 0.44 -5.66
C ALA A 47 9.18 0.76 -4.20
N SER A 48 8.43 -0.14 -3.55
CA SER A 48 7.96 0.07 -2.18
C SER A 48 9.10 0.13 -1.15
N LEU A 49 10.27 -0.44 -1.46
CA LEU A 49 11.49 -0.32 -0.65
C LEU A 49 11.95 1.13 -0.48
N MET A 50 11.65 1.99 -1.46
CA MET A 50 12.07 3.40 -1.47
C MET A 50 11.02 4.35 -0.89
N LEU A 51 9.84 3.87 -0.50
CA LEU A 51 8.75 4.76 -0.08
C LEU A 51 9.03 5.46 1.26
N LYS A 52 9.41 4.71 2.30
CA LYS A 52 9.68 5.26 3.63
C LYS A 52 11.17 5.47 3.89
N PHE A 53 12.02 4.85 3.07
CA PHE A 53 13.48 4.92 3.19
C PHE A 53 14.06 6.35 3.22
N PRO A 54 13.65 7.31 2.37
CA PRO A 54 14.14 8.69 2.45
C PRO A 54 13.81 9.37 3.79
N GLN A 55 12.62 9.08 4.34
CA GLN A 55 12.20 9.62 5.64
C GLN A 55 13.00 8.98 6.78
N ILE A 56 13.27 7.67 6.72
CA ILE A 56 14.12 6.96 7.67
C ILE A 56 15.53 7.57 7.70
N ILE A 57 16.14 7.80 6.54
CA ILE A 57 17.46 8.44 6.45
C ILE A 57 17.42 9.85 7.05
N LYS A 58 16.37 10.63 6.79
CA LYS A 58 16.26 12.00 7.31
C LYS A 58 16.17 12.02 8.84
N ILE A 59 15.40 11.12 9.44
CA ILE A 59 15.30 10.97 10.90
C ILE A 59 16.67 10.60 11.48
N TYR A 60 17.34 9.61 10.89
CA TYR A 60 18.64 9.14 11.36
C TYR A 60 19.71 10.23 11.27
N LYS A 61 19.84 10.90 10.11
CA LYS A 61 20.84 11.96 9.87
C LYS A 61 20.64 13.17 10.79
N ASN A 62 19.39 13.56 11.03
CA ASN A 62 19.09 14.71 11.88
C ASN A 62 18.99 14.35 13.36
N SER A 63 19.00 13.04 13.69
CA SER A 63 18.81 12.52 15.06
C SER A 63 17.61 13.18 15.78
N SER A 64 16.55 13.48 15.04
CA SER A 64 15.40 14.24 15.53
C SER A 64 14.12 13.77 14.85
N VAL A 65 13.05 13.74 15.63
CA VAL A 65 11.68 13.41 15.18
C VAL A 65 10.72 14.59 15.32
N ALA A 66 11.26 15.81 15.42
CA ALA A 66 10.46 17.03 15.48
C ALA A 66 9.53 17.16 14.25
N GLY A 67 8.26 17.49 14.49
CA GLY A 67 7.24 17.63 13.44
C GLY A 67 6.69 16.32 12.88
N ILE A 68 7.05 15.17 13.47
CA ILE A 68 6.57 13.85 13.06
C ILE A 68 5.57 13.33 14.10
N SER A 69 4.46 12.76 13.64
CA SER A 69 3.45 12.15 14.50
C SER A 69 3.73 10.66 14.69
N LEU A 70 4.05 10.24 15.92
CA LEU A 70 4.20 8.82 16.27
C LEU A 70 2.91 8.02 16.01
N THR A 71 1.77 8.63 16.32
CA THR A 71 0.44 8.04 16.09
C THR A 71 0.22 7.71 14.62
N SER A 72 0.68 8.57 13.71
CA SER A 72 0.59 8.32 12.27
C SER A 72 1.39 7.08 11.86
N PHE A 73 2.61 6.90 12.39
CA PHE A 73 3.40 5.69 12.10
C PHE A 73 2.75 4.41 12.63
N TYR A 74 2.10 4.46 13.81
CA TYR A 74 1.35 3.29 14.30
C TYR A 74 0.20 2.93 13.35
N PHE A 75 -0.62 3.90 12.96
CA PHE A 75 -1.74 3.64 12.04
C PHE A 75 -1.26 3.16 10.68
N GLU A 76 -0.17 3.70 10.15
CA GLU A 76 0.43 3.22 8.90
C GLU A 76 0.93 1.78 9.02
N ALA A 77 1.68 1.46 10.08
CA ALA A 77 2.21 0.11 10.29
C ALA A 77 1.08 -0.93 10.42
N LEU A 78 0.02 -0.62 11.18
CA LEU A 78 -1.16 -1.48 11.33
C LEU A 78 -1.95 -1.61 10.03
N GLY A 79 -2.19 -0.51 9.33
CA GLY A 79 -2.95 -0.54 8.07
C GLY A 79 -2.25 -1.40 7.02
N PHE A 80 -0.93 -1.25 6.87
CA PHE A 80 -0.15 -2.05 5.94
C PHE A 80 -0.01 -3.52 6.39
N SER A 81 0.09 -3.80 7.70
CA SER A 81 0.13 -5.20 8.16
C SER A 81 -1.19 -5.92 7.95
N ILE A 82 -2.33 -5.24 8.18
CA ILE A 82 -3.66 -5.81 7.92
C ILE A 82 -3.84 -6.14 6.44
N MET A 83 -3.39 -5.27 5.52
CA MET A 83 -3.45 -5.57 4.08
C MET A 83 -2.51 -6.69 3.64
N ALA A 84 -1.29 -6.74 4.20
CA ALA A 84 -0.38 -7.85 3.95
C ALA A 84 -0.96 -9.19 4.46
N ALA A 85 -1.53 -9.17 5.67
CA ALA A 85 -2.21 -10.30 6.27
C ALA A 85 -3.42 -10.76 5.46
N TYR A 86 -4.20 -9.83 4.90
CA TYR A 86 -5.31 -10.13 4.02
C TYR A 86 -4.86 -10.90 2.77
N GLY A 87 -3.81 -10.43 2.11
CA GLY A 87 -3.23 -11.12 0.95
C GLY A 87 -2.72 -12.52 1.29
N LEU A 88 -2.05 -12.66 2.44
CA LEU A 88 -1.62 -13.96 2.97
C LEU A 88 -2.79 -14.90 3.27
N HIS A 89 -3.83 -14.41 3.94
CA HIS A 89 -5.03 -15.19 4.31
C HIS A 89 -5.79 -15.68 3.08
N ARG A 90 -5.94 -14.80 2.08
CA ARG A 90 -6.58 -15.12 0.80
C ARG A 90 -5.71 -15.93 -0.16
N GLN A 91 -4.50 -16.33 0.27
CA GLN A 91 -3.54 -17.10 -0.53
C GLN A 91 -3.21 -16.43 -1.87
N GLN A 92 -3.15 -15.09 -1.86
CA GLN A 92 -2.85 -14.32 -3.06
C GLN A 92 -1.35 -14.44 -3.43
N PRO A 93 -0.97 -14.25 -4.70
CA PRO A 93 0.43 -14.20 -5.09
C PRO A 93 1.18 -13.05 -4.40
N PHE A 94 2.45 -13.26 -4.04
CA PHE A 94 3.25 -12.21 -3.38
C PHE A 94 3.38 -10.92 -4.22
N SER A 95 3.29 -11.01 -5.54
CA SER A 95 3.26 -9.86 -6.46
C SER A 95 2.11 -8.88 -6.19
N THR A 96 1.02 -9.32 -5.55
CA THR A 96 -0.19 -8.50 -5.36
C THR A 96 -0.32 -7.85 -3.98
N TYR A 97 0.45 -8.30 -2.97
CA TYR A 97 0.40 -7.74 -1.61
C TYR A 97 1.77 -7.49 -0.98
N GLY A 98 2.87 -7.92 -1.62
CA GLY A 98 4.22 -7.89 -1.04
C GLY A 98 4.70 -6.48 -0.67
N GLU A 99 4.23 -5.45 -1.38
CA GLU A 99 4.54 -4.06 -1.05
C GLU A 99 4.01 -3.66 0.32
N TYR A 100 2.84 -4.18 0.72
CA TYR A 100 2.25 -3.87 2.03
C TYR A 100 3.09 -4.48 3.15
N ALA A 101 3.59 -5.70 2.96
CA ALA A 101 4.49 -6.35 3.91
C ALA A 101 5.80 -5.55 4.07
N ILE A 102 6.42 -5.17 2.95
CA ILE A 102 7.66 -4.40 2.93
C ILE A 102 7.49 -3.01 3.59
N VAL A 103 6.41 -2.31 3.27
CA VAL A 103 6.16 -0.97 3.84
C VAL A 103 5.81 -1.07 5.31
N SER A 104 5.06 -2.09 5.74
CA SER A 104 4.76 -2.30 7.16
C SER A 104 6.03 -2.44 8.00
N VAL A 105 7.03 -3.20 7.51
CA VAL A 105 8.34 -3.32 8.17
C VAL A 105 9.07 -1.98 8.21
N GLN A 106 9.05 -1.20 7.14
CA GLN A 106 9.66 0.14 7.15
C GLN A 106 8.98 1.08 8.15
N CYS A 107 7.64 1.03 8.28
CA CYS A 107 6.92 1.79 9.29
C CYS A 107 7.29 1.36 10.72
N LEU A 108 7.51 0.06 10.97
CA LEU A 108 8.04 -0.41 12.26
C LEU A 108 9.42 0.17 12.58
N ILE A 109 10.32 0.23 11.59
CA ILE A 109 11.63 0.86 11.76
C ILE A 109 11.46 2.34 12.16
N GLN A 110 10.51 3.05 11.55
CA GLN A 110 10.21 4.45 11.91
C GLN A 110 9.67 4.58 13.34
N VAL A 111 8.81 3.66 13.79
CA VAL A 111 8.33 3.61 15.18
C VAL A 111 9.50 3.41 16.15
N ILE A 112 10.38 2.45 15.88
CA ILE A 112 11.56 2.16 16.71
C ILE A 112 12.49 3.38 16.78
N LEU A 113 12.79 3.99 15.62
CA LEU A 113 13.60 5.22 15.59
C LEU A 113 12.96 6.34 16.40
N TYR A 114 11.63 6.50 16.31
CA TYR A 114 10.92 7.49 17.11
C TYR A 114 11.03 7.24 18.61
N TRP A 115 10.88 6.00 19.07
CA TRP A 115 11.06 5.67 20.49
C TRP A 115 12.48 5.93 20.97
N THR A 116 13.49 5.67 20.13
CA THR A 116 14.91 5.86 20.52
C THR A 116 15.33 7.33 20.52
N LEU A 117 14.86 8.14 19.57
CA LEU A 117 15.32 9.52 19.37
C LEU A 117 14.36 10.59 19.90
N GLY A 118 13.08 10.26 20.10
CA GLY A 118 12.03 11.21 20.46
C GLY A 118 11.93 11.60 21.93
N GLY A 119 12.87 11.16 22.78
CA GLY A 119 12.86 11.49 24.21
C GLY A 119 11.63 10.97 24.96
N VAL A 120 10.95 9.94 24.42
CA VAL A 120 9.74 9.36 25.02
C VAL A 120 10.11 8.63 26.32
N SER A 121 9.31 8.80 27.37
CA SER A 121 9.54 8.12 28.65
C SER A 121 9.59 6.60 28.47
N ARG A 122 10.60 5.93 29.06
CA ARG A 122 10.78 4.46 28.98
C ARG A 122 9.52 3.68 29.37
N LYS A 123 8.77 4.15 30.37
CA LYS A 123 7.51 3.52 30.80
C LYS A 123 6.44 3.57 29.69
N HIS A 124 6.32 4.72 29.02
CA HIS A 124 5.41 4.87 27.87
C HIS A 124 5.85 4.02 26.68
N ILE A 125 7.16 3.94 26.41
CA ILE A 125 7.70 3.08 25.34
C ILE A 125 7.34 1.61 25.61
N ILE A 126 7.57 1.09 26.82
CA ILE A 126 7.30 -0.32 27.12
C ILE A 126 5.81 -0.64 27.01
N THR A 127 4.93 0.20 27.56
CA THR A 127 3.48 0.00 27.47
C THR A 127 2.99 0.11 26.04
N ALA A 128 3.43 1.14 25.30
CA ALA A 128 3.05 1.35 23.91
C ALA A 128 3.59 0.24 23.01
N ALA A 129 4.83 -0.22 23.23
CA ALA A 129 5.44 -1.31 22.48
C ALA A 129 4.69 -2.62 22.68
N ASN A 130 4.35 -2.99 23.92
CA ASN A 130 3.61 -4.23 24.17
C ASN A 130 2.21 -4.20 23.52
N GLY A 131 1.45 -3.12 23.69
CA GLY A 131 0.12 -3.00 23.09
C GLY A 131 0.15 -2.94 21.56
N PHE A 132 1.06 -2.14 21.00
CA PHE A 132 1.18 -1.97 19.56
C PHE A 132 1.73 -3.22 18.87
N MET A 133 2.78 -3.86 19.41
CA MET A 133 3.34 -5.07 18.82
C MET A 133 2.33 -6.21 18.85
N PHE A 134 1.53 -6.32 19.91
CA PHE A 134 0.43 -7.28 19.97
C PHE A 134 -0.58 -7.05 18.84
N LEU A 135 -1.08 -5.82 18.69
CA LEU A 135 -2.03 -5.45 17.64
C LEU A 135 -1.46 -5.61 16.22
N TRP A 136 -0.17 -5.34 16.04
CA TRP A 136 0.50 -5.48 14.75
C TRP A 136 0.72 -6.94 14.36
N PHE A 137 0.97 -7.81 15.35
CA PHE A 137 1.26 -9.23 15.14
C PHE A 137 -0.01 -10.07 14.92
N ILE A 138 -1.12 -9.76 15.59
CA ILE A 138 -2.37 -10.55 15.50
C ILE A 138 -2.83 -10.80 14.05
N PRO A 139 -2.94 -9.79 13.15
CA PRO A 139 -3.39 -10.02 11.78
C PRO A 139 -2.48 -10.99 11.02
N LEU A 140 -1.17 -11.01 11.32
CA LEU A 140 -0.21 -11.88 10.63
C LEU A 140 -0.40 -13.37 10.98
N PHE A 141 -1.13 -13.69 12.06
CA PHE A 141 -1.48 -15.05 12.45
C PHE A 141 -2.97 -15.30 12.18
N GLY A 142 -3.30 -15.48 10.90
CA GLY A 142 -4.67 -15.47 10.39
C GLY A 142 -5.67 -16.41 11.07
N ASN A 143 -5.20 -17.45 11.76
CA ASN A 143 -6.04 -18.37 12.55
C ASN A 143 -6.63 -17.75 13.82
N MET A 144 -6.17 -16.57 14.25
CA MET A 144 -6.68 -15.88 15.44
C MET A 144 -7.89 -15.00 15.15
N LEU A 145 -8.14 -14.65 13.88
CA LEU A 145 -9.23 -13.77 13.47
C LEU A 145 -10.35 -14.59 12.80
N PRO A 146 -11.62 -14.25 13.05
CA PRO A 146 -12.75 -14.98 12.46
C PRO A 146 -12.87 -14.68 10.96
N GLU A 147 -13.33 -15.65 10.17
CA GLU A 147 -13.34 -15.54 8.69
C GLU A 147 -14.07 -14.30 8.16
N TYR A 148 -15.13 -13.86 8.84
CA TYR A 148 -15.88 -12.67 8.45
C TYR A 148 -15.04 -11.38 8.50
N PHE A 149 -14.02 -11.32 9.36
CA PHE A 149 -13.13 -10.15 9.49
C PHE A 149 -12.49 -9.79 8.15
N TRP A 150 -12.02 -10.80 7.42
CA TRP A 150 -11.30 -10.60 6.16
C TRP A 150 -12.18 -10.00 5.06
N ASN A 151 -13.50 -10.24 5.08
CA ASN A 151 -14.43 -9.62 4.13
C ASN A 151 -14.54 -8.09 4.32
N TYR A 152 -14.27 -7.60 5.53
CA TYR A 152 -14.34 -6.17 5.84
C TYR A 152 -13.04 -5.42 5.54
N VAL A 153 -11.91 -6.11 5.35
CA VAL A 153 -10.61 -5.44 5.13
C VAL A 153 -10.62 -4.56 3.88
N PRO A 154 -11.04 -5.03 2.68
CA PRO A 154 -11.13 -4.16 1.52
C PRO A 154 -12.14 -3.01 1.69
N ILE A 155 -13.24 -3.24 2.41
CA ILE A 155 -14.26 -2.22 2.70
C ILE A 155 -13.68 -1.11 3.59
N TYR A 156 -12.93 -1.49 4.61
CA TYR A 156 -12.18 -0.55 5.44
C TYR A 156 -11.19 0.27 4.60
N CYS A 157 -10.45 -0.36 3.70
CA CYS A 157 -9.53 0.33 2.79
C CYS A 157 -10.25 1.33 1.88
N ILE A 158 -11.41 0.97 1.31
CA ILE A 158 -12.24 1.89 0.53
C ILE A 158 -12.62 3.11 1.35
N GLY A 159 -13.08 2.91 2.60
CA GLY A 159 -13.45 3.99 3.51
C GLY A 159 -12.28 4.93 3.81
N MET A 160 -11.13 4.37 4.22
CA MET A 160 -9.94 5.17 4.54
C MET A 160 -9.41 5.94 3.33
N ASN A 161 -9.35 5.28 2.17
CA ASN A 161 -8.92 5.89 0.93
C ASN A 161 -9.85 7.04 0.52
N SER A 162 -11.17 6.86 0.72
CA SER A 162 -12.18 7.89 0.48
C SER A 162 -11.96 9.10 1.39
N ILE A 163 -11.80 8.89 2.70
CA ILE A 163 -11.57 10.00 3.65
C ILE A 163 -10.36 10.83 3.23
N VAL A 164 -9.22 10.17 2.98
CA VAL A 164 -7.97 10.86 2.63
C VAL A 164 -8.11 11.66 1.33
N LYS A 165 -8.63 11.03 0.27
CA LYS A 165 -8.67 11.68 -1.05
C LYS A 165 -9.80 12.70 -1.17
N ILE A 166 -10.98 12.43 -0.60
CA ILE A 166 -12.10 13.40 -0.61
C ILE A 166 -11.73 14.63 0.22
N SER A 167 -11.13 14.47 1.40
CA SER A 167 -10.63 15.62 2.17
C SER A 167 -9.67 16.45 1.35
N GLN A 168 -8.72 15.83 0.63
CA GLN A 168 -7.80 16.56 -0.22
C GLN A 168 -8.49 17.28 -1.39
N ILE A 169 -9.46 16.62 -2.04
CA ILE A 169 -10.26 17.21 -3.14
C ILE A 169 -11.00 18.46 -2.65
N LEU A 170 -11.65 18.37 -1.49
CA LEU A 170 -12.37 19.49 -0.89
C LEU A 170 -11.41 20.61 -0.48
N THR A 171 -10.26 20.29 0.10
CA THR A 171 -9.22 21.29 0.44
C THR A 171 -8.73 22.02 -0.80
N ASN A 172 -8.42 21.31 -1.89
CA ASN A 172 -7.97 21.92 -3.14
C ASN A 172 -9.05 22.84 -3.73
N HIS A 173 -10.32 22.41 -3.71
CA HIS A 173 -11.45 23.20 -4.18
C HIS A 173 -11.64 24.47 -3.34
N ASN A 174 -11.68 24.34 -2.02
CA ASN A 174 -11.87 25.48 -1.11
C ASN A 174 -10.72 26.49 -1.21
N ASN A 175 -9.50 26.01 -1.43
CA ASN A 175 -8.33 26.87 -1.61
C ASN A 175 -8.23 27.48 -3.02
N GLY A 176 -9.00 26.99 -3.99
CA GLY A 176 -8.87 27.36 -5.41
C GLY A 176 -7.47 27.11 -5.99
N SER A 177 -6.69 26.24 -5.35
CA SER A 177 -5.31 25.90 -5.72
C SER A 177 -4.93 24.53 -5.15
N THR A 178 -3.95 23.86 -5.75
CA THR A 178 -3.37 22.61 -5.23
C THR A 178 -2.24 22.85 -4.21
N GLY A 179 -1.90 24.12 -3.92
CA GLY A 179 -0.91 24.50 -2.92
C GLY A 179 0.46 23.86 -3.13
N ASN A 180 0.99 23.21 -2.09
CA ASN A 180 2.29 22.52 -2.12
C ASN A 180 2.20 21.03 -2.54
N LEU A 181 1.04 20.57 -3.05
CA LEU A 181 0.95 19.20 -3.54
C LEU A 181 1.85 19.01 -4.77
N SER A 182 2.57 17.89 -4.80
CA SER A 182 3.38 17.49 -5.97
C SER A 182 2.51 16.83 -7.03
N PHE A 183 2.46 17.41 -8.23
CA PHE A 183 1.78 16.80 -9.38
C PHE A 183 2.35 15.40 -9.68
N ILE A 184 3.68 15.27 -9.71
CA ILE A 184 4.38 14.01 -10.01
C ILE A 184 3.97 12.92 -9.02
N THR A 185 3.93 13.23 -7.72
CA THR A 185 3.54 12.27 -6.68
C THR A 185 2.09 11.82 -6.84
N ASN A 186 1.16 12.75 -7.11
CA ASN A 186 -0.24 12.40 -7.31
C ASN A 186 -0.46 11.61 -8.61
N PHE A 187 0.30 11.92 -9.66
CA PHE A 187 0.26 11.19 -10.92
C PHE A 187 0.79 9.76 -10.76
N MET A 188 1.89 9.58 -10.03
CA MET A 188 2.39 8.25 -9.67
C MET A 188 1.38 7.46 -8.83
N ASN A 189 0.68 8.12 -7.90
CA ASN A 189 -0.40 7.47 -7.14
C ASN A 189 -1.55 7.00 -8.04
N PHE A 190 -1.93 7.80 -9.04
CA PHE A 190 -2.92 7.42 -10.04
C PHE A 190 -2.46 6.22 -10.87
N MET A 191 -1.26 6.29 -11.44
CA MET A 191 -0.68 5.19 -12.24
C MET A 191 -0.52 3.92 -11.41
N GLY A 192 -0.09 4.02 -10.15
CA GLY A 192 -0.01 2.88 -9.23
C GLY A 192 -1.37 2.22 -9.01
N THR A 193 -2.45 3.00 -8.85
CA THR A 193 -3.82 2.44 -8.75
C THR A 193 -4.28 1.77 -10.05
N ILE A 194 -3.92 2.30 -11.22
CA ILE A 194 -4.22 1.65 -12.51
C ILE A 194 -3.49 0.32 -12.65
N VAL A 195 -2.21 0.27 -12.30
CA VAL A 195 -1.44 -0.98 -12.29
C VAL A 195 -2.11 -1.99 -11.35
N ARG A 196 -2.54 -1.57 -10.16
CA ARG A 196 -3.23 -2.47 -9.21
C ARG A 196 -4.57 -2.99 -9.70
N ILE A 197 -5.33 -2.20 -10.45
CA ILE A 197 -6.54 -2.68 -11.14
C ILE A 197 -6.17 -3.79 -12.13
N PHE A 198 -5.17 -3.55 -12.97
CA PHE A 198 -4.71 -4.52 -13.96
C PHE A 198 -4.22 -5.81 -13.30
N THR A 199 -3.35 -5.71 -12.29
CA THR A 199 -2.83 -6.91 -11.60
C THR A 199 -3.92 -7.68 -10.87
N THR A 200 -4.92 -6.98 -10.31
CA THR A 200 -6.06 -7.63 -9.66
C THR A 200 -6.91 -8.37 -10.68
N LEU A 201 -7.21 -7.77 -11.84
CA LEU A 201 -7.96 -8.44 -12.91
C LEU A 201 -7.21 -9.63 -13.50
N ALA A 202 -5.87 -9.57 -13.56
CA ALA A 202 -5.04 -10.59 -14.19
C ALA A 202 -4.69 -11.75 -13.24
N GLU A 203 -4.55 -11.49 -11.93
CA GLU A 203 -4.06 -12.49 -10.96
C GLU A 203 -5.12 -12.90 -9.91
N LEU A 204 -6.20 -12.13 -9.72
CA LEU A 204 -7.14 -12.32 -8.60
C LEU A 204 -8.60 -12.40 -9.06
N SER A 205 -9.41 -13.16 -8.32
CA SER A 205 -10.87 -13.19 -8.46
C SER A 205 -11.55 -12.41 -7.32
N ASP A 206 -10.97 -11.28 -6.91
CA ASP A 206 -11.37 -10.50 -5.73
C ASP A 206 -12.03 -9.17 -6.13
N SER A 207 -13.36 -9.20 -6.23
CA SER A 207 -14.16 -8.05 -6.68
C SER A 207 -14.11 -6.86 -5.71
N LEU A 208 -13.95 -7.10 -4.40
CA LEU A 208 -13.91 -6.02 -3.41
C LEU A 208 -12.57 -5.29 -3.45
N LEU A 209 -11.47 -6.03 -3.60
CA LEU A 209 -10.15 -5.43 -3.78
C LEU A 209 -10.06 -4.68 -5.12
N LEU A 210 -10.66 -5.23 -6.18
CA LEU A 210 -10.79 -4.54 -7.46
C LEU A 210 -11.55 -3.22 -7.32
N LEU A 211 -12.69 -3.23 -6.61
CA LEU A 211 -13.48 -2.03 -6.34
C LEU A 211 -12.66 -0.99 -5.56
N ASN A 212 -11.86 -1.41 -4.58
CA ASN A 212 -10.98 -0.51 -3.85
C ASN A 212 -10.00 0.23 -4.77
N TYR A 213 -9.34 -0.48 -5.68
CA TYR A 213 -8.40 0.17 -6.61
C TYR A 213 -9.10 1.01 -7.67
N ALA A 214 -10.25 0.54 -8.20
CA ALA A 214 -11.06 1.30 -9.15
C ALA A 214 -11.55 2.62 -8.54
N TRP A 215 -12.10 2.57 -7.33
CA TRP A 215 -12.54 3.75 -6.59
C TRP A 215 -11.37 4.70 -6.28
N GLY A 216 -10.24 4.15 -5.83
CA GLY A 216 -9.02 4.92 -5.61
C GLY A 216 -8.50 5.62 -6.87
N ALA A 217 -8.56 4.95 -8.02
CA ALA A 217 -8.16 5.52 -9.31
C ALA A 217 -9.07 6.68 -9.73
N LEU A 218 -10.39 6.55 -9.54
CA LEU A 218 -11.34 7.64 -9.80
C LEU A 218 -11.04 8.87 -8.95
N LEU A 219 -10.84 8.70 -7.64
CA LEU A 219 -10.53 9.82 -6.75
C LEU A 219 -9.17 10.46 -7.07
N ASN A 220 -8.15 9.64 -7.39
CA ASN A 220 -6.86 10.14 -7.87
C ASN A 220 -7.00 10.95 -9.18
N LEU A 221 -7.84 10.48 -10.11
CA LEU A 221 -8.09 11.17 -11.37
C LEU A 221 -8.72 12.55 -11.14
N ILE A 222 -9.66 12.68 -10.20
CA ILE A 222 -10.23 13.97 -9.82
C ILE A 222 -9.13 14.93 -9.32
N ILE A 223 -8.21 14.45 -8.47
CA ILE A 223 -7.08 15.26 -7.99
C ILE A 223 -6.19 15.70 -9.17
N ILE A 224 -5.93 14.82 -10.14
CA ILE A 224 -5.16 15.15 -11.35
C ILE A 224 -5.88 16.22 -12.19
N PHE A 225 -7.20 16.13 -12.34
CA PHE A 225 -7.98 17.19 -12.99
C PHE A 225 -7.89 18.52 -12.24
N GLN A 226 -7.90 18.51 -10.90
CA GLN A 226 -7.70 19.73 -10.11
C GLN A 226 -6.32 20.36 -10.35
N PHE A 227 -5.27 19.58 -10.57
CA PHE A 227 -3.97 20.14 -10.99
C PHE A 227 -4.05 20.86 -12.32
N VAL A 228 -4.74 20.30 -13.31
CA VAL A 228 -4.89 20.92 -14.64
C VAL A 228 -5.68 22.22 -14.54
N ILE A 229 -6.77 22.24 -13.76
CA ILE A 229 -7.63 23.42 -13.58
C ILE A 229 -6.89 24.52 -12.81
N TYR A 230 -6.15 24.17 -11.76
CA TYR A 230 -5.51 25.11 -10.85
C TYR A 230 -4.00 25.34 -11.10
N TRP A 231 -3.48 24.93 -12.26
CA TRP A 231 -2.03 24.93 -12.54
C TRP A 231 -1.36 26.31 -12.37
N ASN A 232 -2.10 27.37 -12.69
CA ASN A 232 -1.61 28.76 -12.62
C ASN A 232 -2.28 29.59 -11.53
N THR A 233 -3.08 29.00 -10.65
CA THR A 233 -3.70 29.75 -9.55
C THR A 233 -2.76 29.77 -8.35
N LYS A 234 -2.36 30.97 -7.93
CA LYS A 234 -1.61 31.15 -6.69
C LYS A 234 -2.54 30.87 -5.51
N SER A 235 -2.05 30.11 -4.53
CA SER A 235 -2.75 29.88 -3.27
C SER A 235 -3.16 31.22 -2.65
N LYS A 236 -4.42 31.34 -2.24
CA LYS A 236 -4.86 32.43 -1.37
C LYS A 236 -4.12 32.25 -0.04
N THR A 237 -3.07 33.04 0.18
CA THR A 237 -2.55 33.28 1.52
C THR A 237 -3.63 33.99 2.30
N ASN A 238 -4.35 33.24 3.15
CA ASN A 238 -5.08 33.81 4.27
C ASN A 238 -4.08 34.26 5.33
#